data_AF-A0A1U7IST2-F1
#
_entry.id   AF-A0A1U7IST2-F1
#
_cell.length_a   1.000
_cell.length_b   1.000
_cell.length_c   1.000
_cell.angle_alpha   90.00
_cell.angle_beta   90.00
_cell.angle_gamma   90.00
#
_symmetry.space_group_name_H-M   'P 1'
#
loop_
_entity.id
_entity.type
_entity.pdbx_description
1 polymer ?
#
loop_
_entity_poly.entity_id
_entity_poly.type
_entity_poly.pdbx_seq_one_letter_code
_entity_poly.pdbx_strand_id
1 'polypeptide(L)'
;MKEFLMISGGIFIILIALIAVTVLAIVIAVFIFLPRYLKTVPQAMEINEEAQDYVNTAILETVSDWNFQKLYDKATPQLLELSHSEESEKIINFCRQLGKLESYKSAVGGWQTSADGSKEIYATNNQKFGKITLGNYVAEADFEKASATIKMQIIRRDNQWLINSFTISTQGVITTLGIPTTLEGLLETDQKKRLLEALIQGDDSKD
;
A
#
# COMPACT_ATOMS: atom_id res chain seq x y z
N MET A 1 53.69 46.13 9.14
CA MET A 1 53.63 45.12 8.04
C MET A 1 53.62 43.68 8.54
N LYS A 2 54.54 43.25 9.43
CA LYS A 2 54.56 41.85 9.94
C LYS A 2 53.30 41.43 10.70
N GLU A 3 52.75 42.32 11.54
CA GLU A 3 51.54 42.01 12.33
C GLU A 3 50.28 41.86 11.47
N PHE A 4 50.16 42.65 10.40
CA PHE A 4 49.05 42.57 9.45
C PHE A 4 49.06 41.27 8.63
N LEU A 5 50.26 40.80 8.25
CA LEU A 5 50.46 39.50 7.56
C LEU A 5 50.18 38.30 8.48
N MET A 6 50.42 38.44 9.79
CA MET A 6 50.19 37.36 10.75
C MET A 6 48.70 37.17 11.08
N ILE A 7 47.95 38.27 11.17
CA ILE A 7 46.50 38.26 11.42
C ILE A 7 45.73 37.75 10.18
N SER A 8 46.11 38.19 8.97
CA SER A 8 45.46 37.73 7.74
C SER A 8 45.74 36.25 7.44
N GLY A 9 46.93 35.75 7.78
CA GLY A 9 47.27 34.33 7.67
C GLY A 9 46.43 33.42 8.59
N GLY A 10 46.14 33.86 9.82
CA GLY A 10 45.31 33.08 10.76
C GLY A 10 43.86 32.92 10.29
N ILE A 11 43.25 34.00 9.78
CA ILE A 11 41.89 33.96 9.23
C ILE A 11 41.80 33.01 8.03
N PHE A 12 42.83 33.00 7.18
CA PHE A 12 42.87 32.14 6.00
C PHE A 12 42.91 30.64 6.37
N ILE A 13 43.68 30.27 7.40
CA ILE A 13 43.75 28.88 7.89
C ILE A 13 42.40 28.44 8.47
N ILE A 14 41.74 29.30 9.25
CA ILE A 14 40.41 29.00 9.82
C ILE A 14 39.38 28.77 8.70
N LEU A 15 39.43 29.58 7.64
CA LEU A 15 38.49 29.47 6.52
C LEU A 15 38.70 28.17 5.73
N ILE A 16 39.96 27.77 5.50
CA ILE A 16 40.29 26.48 4.88
C ILE A 16 39.82 25.30 5.75
N ALA A 17 40.04 25.37 7.06
CA ALA A 17 39.60 24.32 7.98
C ALA A 17 38.07 24.17 7.98
N LEU A 18 37.33 25.28 7.93
CA LEU A 18 35.87 25.28 7.83
C LEU A 18 35.39 24.60 6.54
N ILE A 19 35.99 24.95 5.40
CA ILE A 19 35.66 24.33 4.11
C ILE A 19 35.96 22.82 4.16
N ALA A 20 37.12 22.43 4.68
CA ALA A 20 37.51 21.02 4.79
C ALA A 20 36.52 20.21 5.64
N VAL A 21 36.06 20.77 6.77
CA VAL A 21 35.05 20.14 7.63
C VAL A 21 33.70 20.04 6.92
N THR A 22 33.26 21.09 6.22
CA THR A 22 32.00 21.05 5.47
C THR A 22 32.04 20.01 4.34
N VAL A 23 33.14 19.95 3.58
CA VAL A 23 33.32 18.93 2.53
C VAL A 23 33.31 17.54 3.13
N LEU A 24 34.02 17.31 4.24
CA LEU A 24 34.03 16.02 4.92
C LEU A 24 32.62 15.61 5.39
N ALA A 25 31.86 16.53 5.96
CA ALA A 25 30.49 16.27 6.39
C ALA A 25 29.57 15.90 5.20
N ILE A 26 29.70 16.60 4.06
CA ILE A 26 28.95 16.28 2.84
C ILE A 26 29.32 14.89 2.31
N VAL A 27 30.61 14.55 2.27
CA VAL A 27 31.07 13.23 1.83
C VAL A 27 30.50 12.11 2.70
N ILE A 28 30.53 12.28 4.03
CA ILE A 28 29.93 11.33 4.98
C ILE A 28 28.42 11.21 4.75
N ALA A 29 27.72 12.34 4.59
CA ALA A 29 26.28 12.33 4.30
C ALA A 29 25.99 11.56 3.00
N VAL A 30 26.70 11.84 1.90
CA VAL A 30 26.53 11.11 0.64
C VAL A 30 26.79 9.62 0.83
N PHE A 31 27.86 9.22 1.52
CA PHE A 31 28.19 7.81 1.72
C PHE A 31 27.15 7.05 2.56
N ILE A 32 26.48 7.73 3.49
CA ILE A 32 25.46 7.12 4.36
C ILE A 32 24.06 7.14 3.71
N PHE A 33 23.69 8.24 3.07
CA PHE A 33 22.34 8.45 2.56
C PHE A 33 22.14 7.93 1.13
N LEU A 34 23.16 8.04 0.26
CA LEU A 34 23.05 7.61 -1.14
C LEU A 34 22.79 6.11 -1.32
N PRO A 35 23.47 5.17 -0.61
CA PRO A 35 23.20 3.74 -0.77
C PRO A 35 21.83 3.34 -0.21
N ARG A 36 21.34 4.05 0.83
CA ARG A 36 19.97 3.84 1.33
C ARG A 36 18.94 4.30 0.30
N TYR A 37 19.15 5.47 -0.28
CA TYR A 37 18.27 6.03 -1.30
C TYR A 37 18.21 5.16 -2.57
N LEU A 38 19.37 4.69 -3.07
CA LEU A 38 19.43 3.87 -4.29
C LEU A 38 18.83 2.47 -4.14
N LYS A 39 18.75 1.92 -2.92
CA LYS A 39 18.17 0.57 -2.70
C LYS A 39 16.65 0.59 -2.50
N THR A 40 16.10 1.64 -1.91
CA THR A 40 14.68 1.70 -1.57
C THR A 40 13.80 2.18 -2.72
N VAL A 41 14.33 3.02 -3.61
CA VAL A 41 13.57 3.61 -4.72
C VAL A 41 13.12 2.57 -5.78
N PRO A 42 13.98 1.64 -6.26
CA PRO A 42 13.56 0.66 -7.27
C PRO A 42 12.47 -0.28 -6.76
N GLN A 43 12.63 -0.81 -5.54
CA GLN A 43 11.65 -1.72 -4.94
C GLN A 43 10.30 -1.05 -4.69
N ALA A 44 10.29 0.24 -4.33
CA ALA A 44 9.06 0.99 -4.13
C ALA A 44 8.33 1.26 -5.46
N MET A 45 9.08 1.51 -6.55
CA MET A 45 8.51 1.66 -7.89
C MET A 45 7.94 0.33 -8.40
N GLU A 46 8.69 -0.77 -8.30
CA GLU A 46 8.24 -2.10 -8.73
C GLU A 46 6.95 -2.54 -8.03
N ILE A 47 6.86 -2.35 -6.70
CA ILE A 47 5.63 -2.67 -5.95
C ILE A 47 4.45 -1.81 -6.42
N ASN A 48 4.69 -0.54 -6.77
CA ASN A 48 3.62 0.33 -7.23
C ASN A 48 3.10 -0.08 -8.61
N GLU A 49 4.00 -0.41 -9.53
CA GLU A 49 3.68 -0.90 -10.87
C GLU A 49 2.92 -2.23 -10.80
N GLU A 50 3.44 -3.19 -10.03
CA GLU A 50 2.79 -4.49 -9.80
C GLU A 50 1.38 -4.34 -9.22
N ALA A 51 1.21 -3.47 -8.22
CA ALA A 51 -0.08 -3.21 -7.58
C ALA A 51 -1.08 -2.53 -8.54
N GLN A 52 -0.61 -1.57 -9.33
CA GLN A 52 -1.44 -0.87 -10.30
C GLN A 52 -1.90 -1.82 -11.42
N ASP A 53 -1.01 -2.65 -11.94
CA ASP A 53 -1.34 -3.66 -12.95
C ASP A 53 -2.33 -4.70 -12.43
N TYR A 54 -2.13 -5.15 -11.20
CA TYR A 54 -3.08 -6.04 -10.52
C TYR A 54 -4.47 -5.42 -10.44
N VAL A 55 -4.57 -4.16 -10.00
CA VAL A 55 -5.86 -3.45 -9.89
C VAL A 55 -6.50 -3.23 -11.25
N ASN A 56 -5.75 -2.79 -12.24
CA ASN A 56 -6.25 -2.59 -13.60
C ASN A 56 -6.85 -3.89 -14.15
N THR A 57 -6.11 -4.99 -14.00
CA THR A 57 -6.54 -6.32 -14.44
C THR A 57 -7.80 -6.76 -13.69
N ALA A 58 -7.81 -6.64 -12.36
CA ALA A 58 -8.95 -7.04 -11.53
C ALA A 58 -10.21 -6.22 -11.84
N ILE A 59 -10.08 -4.90 -12.03
CA ILE A 59 -11.20 -4.04 -12.40
C ILE A 59 -11.74 -4.46 -13.76
N LEU A 60 -10.90 -4.53 -14.80
CA LEU A 60 -11.33 -4.88 -16.15
C LEU A 60 -12.00 -6.26 -16.19
N GLU A 61 -11.39 -7.27 -15.58
CA GLU A 61 -11.97 -8.62 -15.50
C GLU A 61 -13.34 -8.65 -14.80
N THR A 62 -13.57 -7.75 -13.85
CA THR A 62 -14.83 -7.65 -13.13
C THR A 62 -15.86 -6.88 -13.95
N VAL A 63 -15.51 -5.69 -14.46
CA VAL A 63 -16.50 -4.73 -15.00
C VAL A 63 -16.75 -4.88 -16.49
N SER A 64 -15.89 -5.56 -17.25
CA SER A 64 -16.13 -5.80 -18.68
C SER A 64 -17.42 -6.60 -18.93
N ASP A 65 -17.68 -7.62 -18.10
CA ASP A 65 -18.85 -8.50 -18.20
C ASP A 65 -19.66 -8.60 -16.89
N TRP A 66 -19.38 -7.73 -15.92
CA TRP A 66 -19.95 -7.80 -14.55
C TRP A 66 -19.77 -9.18 -13.89
N ASN A 67 -18.59 -9.78 -14.07
CA ASN A 67 -18.25 -11.09 -13.53
C ASN A 67 -17.61 -10.96 -12.13
N PHE A 68 -18.47 -10.80 -11.12
CA PHE A 68 -18.03 -10.70 -9.72
C PHE A 68 -17.41 -11.99 -9.17
N GLN A 69 -17.55 -13.14 -9.83
CA GLN A 69 -16.84 -14.35 -9.41
C GLN A 69 -15.32 -14.14 -9.52
N LYS A 70 -14.83 -13.50 -10.58
CA LYS A 70 -13.40 -13.18 -10.72
C LYS A 70 -12.88 -12.25 -9.62
N LEU A 71 -13.75 -11.35 -9.14
CA LEU A 71 -13.44 -10.48 -8.00
C LEU A 71 -13.35 -11.30 -6.71
N TYR A 72 -14.30 -12.22 -6.48
CA TYR A 72 -14.33 -13.08 -5.30
C TYR A 72 -13.19 -14.10 -5.28
N ASP A 73 -12.79 -14.66 -6.42
CA ASP A 73 -11.63 -15.57 -6.51
C ASP A 73 -10.33 -14.90 -6.05
N LYS A 74 -10.30 -13.56 -6.06
CA LYS A 74 -9.18 -12.71 -5.66
C LYS A 74 -9.44 -11.96 -4.36
N ALA A 75 -10.54 -12.22 -3.68
CA ALA A 75 -10.98 -11.47 -2.51
C ALA A 75 -10.27 -11.91 -1.22
N THR A 76 -10.20 -11.00 -0.24
CA THR A 76 -9.87 -11.36 1.13
C THR A 76 -10.96 -12.25 1.72
N PRO A 77 -10.64 -13.11 2.71
CA PRO A 77 -11.66 -13.88 3.43
C PRO A 77 -12.78 -13.02 3.99
N GLN A 78 -12.46 -11.82 4.48
CA GLN A 78 -13.43 -10.86 5.00
C GLN A 78 -14.41 -10.37 3.92
N LEU A 79 -13.94 -10.15 2.70
CA LEU A 79 -14.80 -9.78 1.58
C LEU A 79 -15.66 -10.97 1.11
N LEU A 80 -15.12 -12.19 1.17
CA LEU A 80 -15.86 -13.42 0.85
C LEU A 80 -16.99 -13.71 1.87
N GLU A 81 -16.80 -13.39 3.14
CA GLU A 81 -17.88 -13.51 4.13
C GLU A 81 -19.10 -12.64 3.77
N LEU A 82 -18.87 -11.54 3.05
CA LEU A 82 -19.90 -10.61 2.62
C LEU A 82 -20.45 -10.92 1.21
N SER A 83 -19.77 -11.78 0.43
CA SER A 83 -20.10 -12.02 -0.98
C SER A 83 -21.43 -12.75 -1.21
N HIS A 84 -21.95 -13.45 -0.20
CA HIS A 84 -23.17 -14.25 -0.28
C HIS A 84 -24.39 -13.60 0.40
N SER A 85 -24.30 -12.32 0.74
CA SER A 85 -25.40 -11.59 1.37
C SER A 85 -26.46 -11.14 0.35
N GLU A 86 -27.71 -10.96 0.78
CA GLU A 86 -28.74 -10.32 -0.06
C GLU A 86 -28.31 -8.92 -0.51
N GLU A 87 -27.50 -8.24 0.33
CA GLU A 87 -26.93 -6.95 0.01
C GLU A 87 -25.95 -7.04 -1.17
N SER A 88 -25.01 -7.99 -1.19
CA SER A 88 -24.07 -8.13 -2.31
C SER A 88 -24.79 -8.39 -3.63
N GLU A 89 -25.88 -9.15 -3.64
CA GLU A 89 -26.67 -9.38 -4.84
C GLU A 89 -27.35 -8.09 -5.36
N LYS A 90 -27.89 -7.25 -4.46
CA LYS A 90 -28.43 -5.92 -4.84
C LYS A 90 -27.35 -5.05 -5.47
N ILE A 91 -26.14 -5.08 -4.92
CA ILE A 91 -24.98 -4.34 -5.46
C ILE A 91 -24.60 -4.84 -6.85
N ILE A 92 -24.48 -6.15 -7.03
CA ILE A 92 -24.16 -6.76 -8.33
C ILE A 92 -25.22 -6.41 -9.37
N ASN A 93 -26.50 -6.49 -8.99
CA ASN A 93 -27.61 -6.17 -9.89
C ASN A 93 -27.62 -4.67 -10.26
N PHE A 94 -27.31 -3.78 -9.32
CA PHE A 94 -27.11 -2.35 -9.61
C PHE A 94 -25.97 -2.14 -10.61
N CYS A 95 -24.81 -2.77 -10.39
CA CYS A 95 -23.67 -2.69 -11.29
C CYS A 95 -24.04 -3.14 -12.72
N ARG A 96 -24.73 -4.28 -12.86
CA ARG A 96 -25.21 -4.78 -14.16
C ARG A 96 -26.14 -3.81 -14.88
N GLN A 97 -26.89 -2.98 -14.15
CA GLN A 97 -27.75 -1.98 -14.76
C GLN A 97 -26.98 -0.88 -15.49
N LEU A 98 -25.70 -0.65 -15.17
CA LEU A 98 -24.86 0.34 -15.86
C LEU A 98 -24.59 -0.02 -17.33
N GLY A 99 -24.77 -1.29 -17.71
CA GLY A 99 -24.57 -1.78 -19.07
C GLY A 99 -23.11 -2.16 -19.34
N LYS A 100 -22.75 -2.30 -20.61
CA LYS A 100 -21.38 -2.70 -21.01
C LYS A 100 -20.38 -1.58 -20.75
N LEU A 101 -19.13 -1.97 -20.52
CA LEU A 101 -17.99 -1.05 -20.45
C LEU A 101 -17.70 -0.48 -21.85
N GLU A 102 -17.72 0.85 -21.98
CA GLU A 102 -17.37 1.57 -23.20
C GLU A 102 -15.93 2.10 -23.16
N SER A 103 -15.52 2.62 -22.00
CA SER A 103 -14.21 3.24 -21.81
C SER A 103 -13.68 2.96 -20.40
N TYR A 104 -12.36 2.81 -20.27
CA TYR A 104 -11.68 2.62 -19.00
C TYR A 104 -10.40 3.45 -18.96
N LYS A 105 -10.25 4.26 -17.91
CA LYS A 105 -8.99 4.93 -17.59
C LYS A 105 -8.27 4.14 -16.51
N SER A 106 -6.97 3.92 -16.71
CA SER A 106 -6.11 3.21 -15.74
C SER A 106 -6.33 3.73 -14.33
N ALA A 107 -6.37 2.81 -13.37
CA ALA A 107 -6.40 3.13 -11.98
C ALA A 107 -5.16 3.95 -11.57
N VAL A 108 -5.39 4.94 -10.71
CA VAL A 108 -4.36 5.79 -10.10
C VAL A 108 -4.51 5.68 -8.59
N GLY A 109 -3.40 5.55 -7.89
CA GLY A 109 -3.43 5.31 -6.45
C GLY A 109 -2.04 5.25 -5.85
N GLY A 110 -2.01 4.79 -4.60
CA GLY A 110 -0.77 4.58 -3.87
C GLY A 110 -0.94 3.51 -2.81
N TRP A 111 0.19 3.05 -2.28
CA TRP A 111 0.23 2.02 -1.27
C TRP A 111 0.93 2.51 0.00
N GLN A 112 0.60 1.84 1.09
CA GLN A 112 1.22 1.97 2.39
C GLN A 112 1.70 0.59 2.82
N THR A 113 2.80 0.50 3.53
CA THR A 113 3.33 -0.77 4.02
C THR A 113 3.60 -0.69 5.50
N SER A 114 3.42 -1.80 6.20
CA SER A 114 3.62 -1.87 7.65
C SER A 114 5.09 -1.75 8.06
N ALA A 115 6.03 -1.90 7.12
CA ALA A 115 7.46 -1.82 7.37
C ALA A 115 8.18 -0.99 6.30
N ASP A 116 9.09 -0.08 6.71
CA ASP A 116 10.17 0.32 5.80
C ASP A 116 10.75 -0.95 5.18
N GLY A 117 11.09 -0.96 3.88
CA GLY A 117 11.35 -2.18 3.10
C GLY A 117 12.45 -3.13 3.60
N SER A 118 12.96 -2.95 4.82
CA SER A 118 13.99 -3.75 5.47
C SER A 118 13.66 -4.29 6.87
N LYS A 119 12.57 -3.87 7.53
CA LYS A 119 12.32 -4.24 8.94
C LYS A 119 11.11 -5.14 9.12
N GLU A 120 11.37 -6.41 9.41
CA GLU A 120 10.40 -7.27 10.08
C GLU A 120 9.88 -6.50 11.31
N ILE A 121 8.56 -6.31 11.42
CA ILE A 121 8.01 -5.76 12.66
C ILE A 121 8.08 -6.89 13.67
N TYR A 122 8.71 -6.62 14.80
CA TYR A 122 8.72 -7.53 15.94
C TYR A 122 7.64 -7.07 16.91
N ALA A 123 6.78 -8.00 17.32
CA ALA A 123 5.95 -7.80 18.51
C ALA A 123 6.84 -7.75 19.76
N THR A 124 6.30 -7.22 20.86
CA THR A 124 6.95 -7.16 22.19
C THR A 124 7.41 -8.54 22.72
N ASN A 125 6.97 -9.63 22.08
CA ASN A 125 7.32 -11.02 22.36
C ASN A 125 8.25 -11.67 21.30
N ASN A 126 8.96 -10.90 20.48
CA ASN A 126 9.83 -11.37 19.37
C ASN A 126 9.11 -12.13 18.24
N GLN A 127 7.77 -12.05 18.11
CA GLN A 127 7.09 -12.60 16.94
C GLN A 127 7.25 -11.69 15.72
N LYS A 128 7.67 -12.29 14.60
CA LYS A 128 7.77 -11.63 13.29
C LYS A 128 6.37 -11.40 12.71
N PHE A 129 5.99 -10.15 12.49
CA PHE A 129 4.85 -9.85 11.62
C PHE A 129 5.27 -9.96 10.17
N GLY A 130 4.42 -10.59 9.34
CA GLY A 130 4.58 -10.56 7.90
C GLY A 130 4.45 -9.12 7.38
N LYS A 131 5.12 -8.81 6.27
CA LYS A 131 4.97 -7.51 5.60
C LYS A 131 3.56 -7.42 5.03
N ILE A 132 2.77 -6.46 5.52
CA ILE A 132 1.46 -6.13 4.96
C ILE A 132 1.62 -4.88 4.10
N THR A 133 1.10 -4.95 2.87
CA THR A 133 0.98 -3.78 2.00
C THR A 133 -0.49 -3.51 1.73
N LEU A 134 -0.94 -2.27 1.91
CA LEU A 134 -2.29 -1.81 1.65
C LEU A 134 -2.26 -0.83 0.47
N GLY A 135 -3.00 -1.11 -0.60
CA GLY A 135 -3.11 -0.24 -1.76
C GLY A 135 -4.52 0.35 -1.88
N ASN A 136 -4.61 1.65 -2.19
CA ASN A 136 -5.88 2.32 -2.47
C ASN A 136 -5.82 2.96 -3.85
N TYR A 137 -6.74 2.57 -4.72
CA TYR A 137 -6.74 2.95 -6.13
C TYR A 137 -8.11 3.46 -6.56
N VAL A 138 -8.10 4.39 -7.50
CA VAL A 138 -9.28 4.99 -8.10
C VAL A 138 -9.16 4.93 -9.62
N ALA A 139 -10.18 4.43 -10.30
CA ALA A 139 -10.29 4.41 -11.75
C ALA A 139 -11.58 5.11 -12.18
N GLU A 140 -11.58 5.62 -13.41
CA GLU A 140 -12.77 6.16 -14.07
C GLU A 140 -13.16 5.21 -15.21
N ALA A 141 -14.45 4.93 -15.34
CA ALA A 141 -14.97 4.09 -16.39
C ALA A 141 -16.28 4.68 -16.93
N ASP A 142 -16.45 4.59 -18.24
CA ASP A 142 -17.71 4.91 -18.90
C ASP A 142 -18.41 3.61 -19.27
N PHE A 143 -19.68 3.51 -18.88
CA PHE A 143 -20.57 2.42 -19.24
C PHE A 143 -21.73 2.95 -20.10
N GLU A 144 -22.38 2.07 -20.85
CA GLU A 144 -23.49 2.40 -21.76
C GLU A 144 -24.55 3.34 -21.16
N LYS A 145 -24.82 3.24 -19.85
CA LYS A 145 -25.85 4.04 -19.18
C LYS A 145 -25.33 5.15 -18.28
N ALA A 146 -24.07 5.10 -17.84
CA ALA A 146 -23.48 6.12 -16.98
C ALA A 146 -21.96 6.00 -16.85
N SER A 147 -21.30 7.13 -16.62
CA SER A 147 -19.93 7.16 -16.10
C SER A 147 -19.91 6.80 -14.62
N ALA A 148 -18.86 6.12 -14.19
CA ALA A 148 -18.65 5.75 -12.80
C ALA A 148 -17.20 5.92 -12.35
N THR A 149 -17.02 6.23 -11.07
CA THR A 149 -15.74 6.13 -10.37
C THR A 149 -15.69 4.81 -9.61
N ILE A 150 -14.64 4.04 -9.87
CA ILE A 150 -14.38 2.75 -9.23
C ILE A 150 -13.24 2.96 -8.23
N LYS A 151 -13.46 2.62 -6.96
CA LYS A 151 -12.40 2.57 -5.94
C LYS A 151 -12.14 1.12 -5.57
N MET A 152 -10.88 0.72 -5.57
CA MET A 152 -10.47 -0.61 -5.16
C MET A 152 -9.40 -0.51 -4.08
N GLN A 153 -9.62 -1.23 -2.99
CA GLN A 153 -8.61 -1.42 -1.97
C GLN A 153 -8.05 -2.84 -2.10
N ILE A 154 -6.72 -2.96 -2.15
CA ILE A 154 -6.02 -4.23 -2.22
C ILE A 154 -5.11 -4.41 -1.02
N ILE A 155 -4.86 -5.65 -0.65
CA ILE A 155 -3.92 -6.02 0.41
C ILE A 155 -2.94 -7.04 -0.16
N ARG A 156 -1.64 -6.83 0.05
CA ARG A 156 -0.63 -7.87 -0.15
C ARG A 156 -0.36 -8.56 1.18
N ARG A 157 -0.59 -9.87 1.22
CA ARG A 157 -0.20 -10.77 2.32
C ARG A 157 0.52 -11.97 1.71
N ASP A 158 1.58 -12.41 2.36
CA ASP A 158 2.34 -13.60 1.93
C ASP A 158 2.70 -13.58 0.43
N ASN A 159 3.09 -12.41 -0.05
CA ASN A 159 3.44 -12.14 -1.44
C ASN A 159 2.30 -12.27 -2.47
N GLN A 160 1.04 -12.33 -2.03
CA GLN A 160 -0.14 -12.38 -2.88
C GLN A 160 -1.01 -11.14 -2.70
N TRP A 161 -1.47 -10.57 -3.81
CA TRP A 161 -2.45 -9.49 -3.81
C TRP A 161 -3.86 -10.06 -3.68
N LEU A 162 -4.66 -9.41 -2.83
CA LEU A 162 -6.05 -9.74 -2.57
C LEU A 162 -6.88 -8.46 -2.62
N ILE A 163 -8.09 -8.54 -3.14
CA ILE A 163 -9.06 -7.46 -3.16
C ILE A 163 -9.74 -7.40 -1.79
N ASN A 164 -9.62 -6.27 -1.10
CA ASN A 164 -10.25 -6.06 0.20
C ASN A 164 -11.61 -5.38 0.09
N SER A 165 -11.73 -4.40 -0.81
CA SER A 165 -13.00 -3.73 -1.07
C SER A 165 -13.09 -3.22 -2.50
N PHE A 166 -14.32 -3.15 -2.99
CA PHE A 166 -14.67 -2.62 -4.30
C PHE A 166 -15.85 -1.68 -4.17
N THR A 167 -15.65 -0.41 -4.50
CA THR A 167 -16.69 0.61 -4.48
C THR A 167 -16.91 1.13 -5.87
N ILE A 168 -18.17 1.25 -6.27
CA ILE A 168 -18.57 1.96 -7.48
C ILE A 168 -19.43 3.16 -7.09
N SER A 169 -19.19 4.29 -7.75
CA SER A 169 -19.99 5.51 -7.56
C SER A 169 -20.39 6.09 -8.90
N THR A 170 -21.68 6.42 -9.03
CA THR A 170 -22.24 7.06 -10.22
C THR A 170 -23.44 7.93 -9.82
N GLN A 171 -23.55 9.14 -10.38
CA GLN A 171 -24.70 10.05 -10.23
C GLN A 171 -25.27 10.15 -8.80
N GLY A 172 -24.40 10.20 -7.78
CA GLY A 172 -24.80 10.31 -6.38
C GLY A 172 -25.17 8.99 -5.67
N VAL A 173 -25.16 7.87 -6.39
CA VAL A 173 -25.24 6.53 -5.80
C VAL A 173 -23.82 6.03 -5.53
N ILE A 174 -23.62 5.47 -4.33
CA ILE A 174 -22.36 4.83 -3.93
C ILE A 174 -22.71 3.44 -3.44
N THR A 175 -21.95 2.46 -3.92
CA THR A 175 -22.18 1.07 -3.58
C THR A 175 -20.85 0.38 -3.34
N THR A 176 -20.73 -0.34 -2.22
CA THR A 176 -19.46 -0.90 -1.77
C THR A 176 -19.61 -2.37 -1.41
N LEU A 177 -18.75 -3.21 -1.97
CA LEU A 177 -18.49 -4.57 -1.53
C LEU A 177 -17.25 -4.57 -0.63
N GLY A 178 -17.36 -5.21 0.54
CA GLY A 178 -16.29 -5.27 1.53
C GLY A 178 -16.25 -4.06 2.46
N ILE A 179 -15.32 -4.10 3.41
CA ILE A 179 -15.11 -3.04 4.39
C ILE A 179 -13.71 -2.47 4.15
N PRO A 180 -13.60 -1.26 3.57
CA PRO A 180 -12.33 -0.56 3.49
C PRO A 180 -11.72 -0.43 4.88
N THR A 181 -10.42 -0.67 4.98
CA THR A 181 -9.69 -0.66 6.25
C THR A 181 -8.46 0.23 6.18
N THR A 182 -7.83 0.48 7.33
CA THR A 182 -6.54 1.18 7.42
C THR A 182 -5.43 0.18 7.64
N LEU A 183 -4.19 0.60 7.39
CA LEU A 183 -3.04 -0.25 7.64
C LEU A 183 -2.94 -0.60 9.13
N GLU A 184 -3.23 0.35 10.01
CA GLU A 184 -3.28 0.18 11.45
C GLU A 184 -4.35 -0.86 11.84
N GLY A 185 -5.56 -0.76 11.29
CA GLY A 185 -6.64 -1.71 11.57
C GLY A 185 -6.32 -3.14 11.13
N LEU A 186 -5.58 -3.29 10.03
CA LEU A 186 -5.08 -4.60 9.60
C LEU A 186 -4.04 -5.17 10.56
N LEU A 187 -3.13 -4.34 11.06
CA LEU A 187 -2.09 -4.75 12.00
C LEU A 187 -2.69 -5.16 13.34
N GLU A 188 -3.65 -4.38 13.86
CA GLU A 188 -4.38 -4.72 15.09
C GLU A 188 -5.14 -6.04 14.96
N THR A 189 -5.79 -6.27 13.81
CA THR A 189 -6.52 -7.51 13.54
C THR A 189 -5.58 -8.72 13.50
N ASP A 190 -4.43 -8.60 12.83
CA ASP A 190 -3.44 -9.69 12.74
C ASP A 190 -2.79 -9.98 14.10
N GLN A 191 -2.49 -8.92 14.87
CA GLN A 191 -2.01 -9.03 16.25
C GLN A 191 -3.01 -9.79 17.13
N LYS A 192 -4.28 -9.38 17.11
CA LYS A 192 -5.33 -10.00 17.91
C LYS A 192 -5.53 -11.47 17.54
N LYS A 193 -5.55 -11.79 16.24
CA LYS A 193 -5.72 -13.17 15.75
C LYS A 193 -4.59 -14.07 16.27
N ARG A 194 -3.34 -13.64 16.17
CA ARG A 194 -2.19 -14.43 16.63
C ARG A 194 -2.10 -14.53 18.16
N LEU A 195 -2.52 -13.50 18.90
CA LEU A 195 -2.65 -13.58 20.36
C LEU A 195 -3.67 -14.64 20.77
N LEU A 196 -4.81 -14.70 20.07
CA LEU A 196 -5.81 -15.75 20.29
C LEU A 196 -5.25 -17.14 19.96
N GLU A 197 -4.55 -17.30 18.84
CA GLU A 197 -3.90 -18.56 18.47
C GLU A 197 -2.85 -19.01 19.50
N ALA A 198 -2.04 -18.07 20.02
CA ALA A 198 -1.04 -18.37 21.05
C ALA A 198 -1.68 -18.76 22.39
N LEU A 199 -2.81 -18.16 22.77
CA LEU A 199 -3.56 -18.54 23.96
C LEU A 199 -4.12 -19.96 23.85
N ILE A 200 -4.64 -20.33 22.67
CA ILE A 200 -5.17 -21.67 22.41
C ILE A 200 -4.03 -22.70 22.45
N GLN A 201 -2.90 -22.44 21.79
CA GLN A 201 -1.74 -23.36 21.78
C GLN A 201 -1.03 -23.49 23.13
N GLY A 202 -1.08 -22.46 23.97
CA GLY A 202 -0.50 -22.49 25.32
C GLY A 202 -1.29 -23.37 26.29
N ASP A 203 -2.58 -23.58 26.04
CA ASP A 203 -3.46 -24.41 26.89
C ASP A 203 -3.24 -25.91 26.63
N ASP A 204 -3.02 -26.30 25.38
CA ASP A 204 -2.74 -27.70 24.96
C ASP A 204 -1.37 -28.24 25.44
N SER A 205 -0.51 -27.41 26.04
CA SER A 205 0.81 -27.80 26.53
C SER A 205 0.85 -28.23 28.01
N LYS A 206 -0.31 -28.28 28.67
CA LYS A 206 -0.44 -28.55 30.11
C LYS A 206 -1.08 -29.89 30.49
N ASP A 207 -1.39 -30.75 29.52
CA ASP A 207 -1.85 -32.12 29.73
C ASP A 207 -0.78 -33.15 29.33
#